data_AF-A0A916VPB8-F1
#
_entry.id   AF-A0A916VPB8-F1
#
_cell.length_a   1.000
_cell.length_b   1.000
_cell.length_c   1.000
_cell.angle_alpha   90.00
_cell.angle_beta   90.00
_cell.angle_gamma   90.00
#
_symmetry.space_group_name_H-M   'P 1'
#
loop_
_entity.id
_entity.type
_entity.pdbx_description
1 polymer ?
#
loop_
_entity_poly.entity_id
_entity_poly.type
_entity_poly.pdbx_seq_one_letter_code
_entity_poly.pdbx_strand_id
1 'polypeptide(L)'
;MNDTECSSPGIYTLGKILRTKIIAVHQLQKSGETLWLRILGRGQVQKEVIEELRNLSVENPLRFNVLELVYNLLTMLELNRGLEPEDRELIMELSPLYLERLENATQKGRQEGKYIQSVATTIKQ
;
A
#
# COMPACT_ATOMS: atom_id res chain seq x y z
N MET A 1 26.68 25.68 14.39
CA MET A 1 25.91 24.55 14.95
C MET A 1 25.19 23.92 13.76
N ASN A 2 25.67 22.76 13.35
CA ASN A 2 25.50 22.21 12.00
C ASN A 2 24.15 21.51 11.86
N ASP A 3 23.22 22.12 11.14
CA ASP A 3 22.04 21.42 10.62
C ASP A 3 22.20 21.36 9.10
N THR A 4 22.93 20.36 8.61
CA THR A 4 22.85 19.95 7.21
C THR A 4 21.45 19.36 7.01
N GLU A 5 20.45 20.21 6.79
CA GLU A 5 19.15 19.77 6.30
C GLU A 5 19.37 19.18 4.91
N CYS A 6 19.57 17.86 4.86
CA CYS A 6 19.46 17.11 3.63
C CYS A 6 17.99 17.23 3.19
N SER A 7 17.69 18.24 2.37
CA SER A 7 16.37 18.44 1.80
C SER A 7 16.13 17.31 0.81
N SER A 8 15.54 16.23 1.29
CA SER A 8 15.03 15.18 0.41
C SER A 8 13.96 15.80 -0.49
N PRO A 9 14.08 15.68 -1.83
CA PRO A 9 13.10 16.22 -2.76
C PRO A 9 11.67 15.82 -2.39
N GLY A 10 10.76 16.80 -2.40
CA GLY A 10 9.35 16.58 -2.07
C GLY A 10 8.98 16.57 -0.59
N ILE A 11 9.93 16.81 0.34
CA ILE A 11 9.65 16.94 1.78
C ILE A 11 10.03 18.35 2.25
N TYR A 12 9.02 19.14 2.60
CA TYR A 12 9.19 20.52 3.05
C TYR A 12 8.80 20.67 4.51
N THR A 13 9.73 21.11 5.34
CA THR A 13 9.47 21.35 6.77
C THR A 13 8.99 22.78 6.96
N LEU A 14 7.84 22.95 7.61
CA LEU A 14 7.37 24.27 8.03
C LEU A 14 8.12 24.74 9.28
N GLY A 15 7.94 26.02 9.65
CA GLY A 15 8.61 26.60 10.81
C GLY A 15 8.49 25.70 12.05
N LYS A 16 9.59 25.58 12.83
CA LYS A 16 9.75 24.60 13.93
C LYS A 16 8.57 24.57 14.92
N ILE A 17 7.86 25.70 15.08
CA ILE A 17 6.69 25.82 15.96
C ILE A 17 5.47 25.02 15.48
N LEU A 18 5.32 24.82 14.17
CA LEU A 18 4.18 24.13 13.57
C LEU A 18 4.36 22.61 13.55
N ARG A 19 5.59 22.11 13.73
CA ARG A 19 5.94 20.67 13.68
C ARG A 19 5.31 19.93 12.50
N THR A 20 5.14 20.62 11.38
CA THR A 20 4.40 20.15 10.20
C THR A 20 5.36 19.94 9.04
N LYS A 21 5.11 18.91 8.23
CA LYS A 21 5.80 18.69 6.96
C LYS A 21 4.77 18.66 5.83
N ILE A 22 5.08 19.32 4.73
CA ILE A 22 4.34 19.26 3.48
C ILE A 22 5.03 18.26 2.57
N ILE A 23 4.25 17.35 2.01
CA ILE A 23 4.72 16.29 1.13
C ILE A 23 4.24 16.57 -0.29
N ALA A 24 5.17 16.87 -1.20
CA ALA A 24 4.88 17.00 -2.62
C ALA A 24 5.06 15.64 -3.31
N VAL A 25 3.96 14.90 -3.41
CA VAL A 25 3.92 13.50 -3.87
C VAL A 25 4.64 13.27 -5.21
N HIS A 26 4.50 14.20 -6.17
CA HIS A 26 5.11 14.11 -7.50
C HIS A 26 6.64 14.35 -7.51
N GLN A 27 7.21 14.86 -6.42
CA GLN A 27 8.65 15.14 -6.30
C GLN A 27 9.37 14.12 -5.41
N LEU A 28 8.62 13.20 -4.79
CA LEU A 28 9.20 12.16 -3.97
C LEU A 28 10.09 11.25 -4.82
N GLN A 29 11.23 10.86 -4.24
CA GLN A 29 12.12 9.88 -4.84
C GLN A 29 11.38 8.58 -5.13
N LYS A 30 11.69 7.96 -6.27
CA LYS A 30 11.09 6.68 -6.67
C LYS A 30 11.73 5.52 -5.90
N SER A 31 11.19 5.22 -4.72
CA SER A 31 11.61 4.10 -3.87
C SER A 31 10.42 3.34 -3.30
N GLY A 32 10.65 2.12 -2.81
CA GLY A 32 9.60 1.32 -2.15
C GLY A 32 9.01 2.00 -0.91
N GLU A 33 9.78 2.83 -0.21
CA GLU A 33 9.35 3.53 1.01
C GLU A 33 8.36 4.67 0.74
N THR A 34 8.49 5.32 -0.42
CA THR A 34 7.60 6.42 -0.82
C THR A 34 6.40 5.94 -1.62
N LEU A 35 6.33 4.65 -1.93
CA LEU A 35 5.36 4.07 -2.86
C LEU A 35 3.91 4.31 -2.40
N TRP A 36 3.62 4.10 -1.10
CA TRP A 36 2.30 4.34 -0.51
C TRP A 36 1.88 5.82 -0.51
N LEU A 37 2.83 6.76 -0.54
CA LEU A 37 2.52 8.18 -0.69
C LEU A 37 2.29 8.51 -2.17
N ARG A 38 3.11 7.95 -3.07
CA ARG A 38 3.04 8.20 -4.51
C ARG A 38 1.77 7.65 -5.16
N ILE A 39 1.23 6.53 -4.68
CA ILE A 39 -0.05 5.98 -5.17
C ILE A 39 -1.25 6.90 -4.87
N LEU A 40 -1.16 7.74 -3.83
CA LEU A 40 -2.16 8.76 -3.51
C LEU A 40 -2.05 10.00 -4.41
N GLY A 41 -1.02 10.05 -5.26
CA GLY A 41 -0.93 11.02 -6.34
C GLY A 41 -2.03 10.82 -7.38
N ARG A 42 -2.02 11.66 -8.41
CA ARG A 42 -3.01 11.62 -9.50
C ARG A 42 -2.33 11.54 -10.87
N GLY A 43 -3.09 11.13 -11.87
CA GLY A 43 -2.63 11.03 -13.25
C GLY A 43 -1.39 10.15 -13.41
N GLN A 44 -0.32 10.70 -13.99
CA GLN A 44 0.86 9.93 -14.39
C GLN A 44 1.61 9.29 -13.22
N VAL A 45 1.72 9.99 -12.09
CA VAL A 45 2.43 9.48 -10.91
C VAL A 45 1.73 8.23 -10.37
N GLN A 46 0.40 8.22 -10.36
CA GLN A 46 -0.39 7.07 -9.90
C GLN A 46 -0.20 5.87 -10.81
N LYS A 47 -0.28 6.05 -12.14
CA LYS A 47 -0.07 4.98 -13.12
C LYS A 47 1.31 4.33 -12.99
N GLU A 48 2.36 5.14 -12.87
CA GLU A 48 3.72 4.63 -12.68
C GLU A 48 3.85 3.79 -11.42
N VAL A 49 3.20 4.21 -10.32
CA VAL A 49 3.24 3.48 -9.05
C VAL A 49 2.45 2.18 -9.10
N ILE A 50 1.33 2.14 -9.83
CA ILE A 50 0.59 0.89 -10.05
C ILE A 50 1.46 -0.10 -10.82
N GLU A 51 2.18 0.35 -11.84
CA GLU A 51 3.14 -0.50 -12.57
C GLU A 51 4.31 -0.94 -11.66
N GLU A 52 4.85 -0.06 -10.82
CA GLU A 52 5.84 -0.44 -9.79
C GLU A 52 5.27 -1.55 -8.87
N LEU A 53 4.03 -1.41 -8.40
CA LEU A 53 3.35 -2.41 -7.55
C LEU A 53 3.15 -3.76 -8.25
N ARG A 54 2.75 -3.74 -9.53
CA ARG A 54 2.58 -4.97 -10.32
C ARG A 54 3.90 -5.72 -10.47
N ASN A 55 5.01 -5.00 -10.62
CA ASN A 55 6.35 -5.55 -10.77
C ASN A 55 7.01 -6.01 -9.45
N LEU A 56 6.48 -5.61 -8.29
CA LEU A 56 6.95 -6.15 -7.01
C LEU A 56 6.59 -7.64 -6.90
N SER A 57 7.50 -8.45 -6.34
CA SER A 57 7.21 -9.86 -6.05
C SER A 57 5.97 -10.00 -5.16
N VAL A 58 5.21 -11.07 -5.37
CA VAL A 58 3.96 -11.36 -4.65
C VAL A 58 4.21 -11.56 -3.15
N GLU A 59 5.41 -11.99 -2.77
CA GLU A 59 5.85 -12.17 -1.38
C GLU A 59 6.34 -10.88 -0.72
N ASN A 60 6.48 -9.77 -1.47
CA ASN A 60 7.02 -8.53 -0.93
C ASN A 60 6.03 -7.89 0.07
N PRO A 61 6.41 -7.70 1.35
CA PRO A 61 5.54 -7.09 2.36
C PRO A 61 5.05 -5.68 1.99
N LEU A 62 5.87 -4.91 1.27
CA LEU A 62 5.50 -3.55 0.83
C LEU A 62 4.31 -3.58 -0.13
N ARG A 63 4.27 -4.55 -1.06
CA ARG A 63 3.14 -4.70 -1.98
C ARG A 63 1.85 -4.94 -1.21
N PHE A 64 1.89 -5.80 -0.19
CA PHE A 64 0.75 -6.08 0.66
C PHE A 64 0.29 -4.85 1.45
N ASN A 65 1.20 -4.22 2.20
CA ASN A 65 0.87 -3.08 3.05
C ASN A 65 0.28 -1.91 2.26
N VAL A 66 0.82 -1.64 1.07
CA VAL A 66 0.31 -0.59 0.20
C VAL A 66 -1.09 -0.93 -0.31
N LEU A 67 -1.30 -2.14 -0.84
CA LEU A 67 -2.61 -2.53 -1.37
C LEU A 67 -3.70 -2.47 -0.30
N GLU A 68 -3.41 -2.97 0.90
CA GLU A 68 -4.35 -2.91 2.02
C GLU A 68 -4.64 -1.47 2.46
N LEU A 69 -3.61 -0.64 2.60
CA LEU A 69 -3.78 0.77 3.00
C LEU A 69 -4.65 1.54 1.99
N VAL A 70 -4.35 1.39 0.70
CA VAL A 70 -5.04 2.12 -0.37
C VAL A 70 -6.48 1.63 -0.51
N TYR A 71 -6.70 0.31 -0.48
CA TYR A 71 -8.05 -0.26 -0.55
C TYR A 71 -8.93 0.23 0.62
N ASN A 72 -8.39 0.21 1.84
CA ASN A 72 -9.10 0.70 3.02
C ASN A 72 -9.43 2.19 2.91
N LEU A 73 -8.47 3.01 2.48
CA LEU A 73 -8.70 4.44 2.28
C LEU A 73 -9.81 4.69 1.27
N LEU A 74 -9.74 4.06 0.10
CA LEU A 74 -10.72 4.25 -0.96
C LEU A 74 -12.11 3.77 -0.52
N THR A 75 -12.20 2.63 0.16
CA THR A 75 -13.46 2.13 0.76
C THR A 75 -14.07 3.14 1.74
N MET A 76 -13.25 3.74 2.61
CA MET A 76 -13.71 4.78 3.53
C MET A 76 -14.20 6.03 2.80
N LEU A 77 -13.58 6.40 1.68
CA LEU A 77 -14.01 7.54 0.87
C LEU A 77 -15.35 7.27 0.17
N GLU A 78 -15.56 6.05 -0.35
CA GLU A 78 -16.83 5.65 -0.97
C GLU A 78 -18.00 5.85 0.01
N LEU A 79 -17.84 5.38 1.24
CA LEU A 79 -18.88 5.38 2.26
C LEU A 79 -19.24 6.78 2.76
N ASN A 80 -18.28 7.70 2.80
CA ASN A 80 -18.47 9.00 3.45
C ASN A 80 -18.82 10.14 2.50
N ARG A 81 -18.35 10.12 1.25
CA ARG A 81 -18.45 11.28 0.34
C ARG A 81 -18.86 10.93 -1.08
N GLY A 82 -18.97 9.64 -1.41
CA GLY A 82 -18.98 9.19 -2.81
C GLY A 82 -17.59 9.34 -3.42
N LEU A 83 -17.27 8.49 -4.40
CA LEU A 83 -15.98 8.56 -5.09
C LEU A 83 -16.04 9.49 -6.29
N GLU A 84 -14.95 10.24 -6.45
CA GLU A 84 -14.63 10.85 -7.73
C GLU A 84 -14.34 9.74 -8.77
N PRO A 85 -14.56 10.01 -10.07
CA PRO A 85 -14.34 9.03 -11.13
C PRO A 85 -12.92 8.42 -11.11
N GLU A 86 -11.90 9.23 -10.83
CA GLU A 86 -10.50 8.80 -10.75
C GLU A 86 -10.25 7.83 -9.58
N ASP A 87 -10.87 8.06 -8.42
CA ASP A 87 -10.74 7.17 -7.26
C ASP A 87 -11.45 5.84 -7.52
N ARG A 88 -12.57 5.87 -8.27
CA ARG A 88 -13.29 4.67 -8.68
C ARG A 88 -12.50 3.83 -9.69
N GLU A 89 -11.84 4.49 -10.64
CA GLU A 89 -10.92 3.85 -11.57
C GLU A 89 -9.76 3.16 -10.83
N LEU A 90 -9.19 3.84 -9.84
CA LEU A 90 -8.13 3.28 -9.00
C LEU A 90 -8.59 2.01 -8.25
N ILE A 91 -9.80 2.01 -7.67
CA ILE A 91 -10.37 0.79 -7.06
C ILE A 91 -10.48 -0.32 -8.10
N MET A 92 -11.06 -0.06 -9.27
CA MET A 92 -11.24 -1.09 -10.29
C MET A 92 -9.90 -1.67 -10.76
N GLU A 93 -8.88 -0.83 -10.88
CA GLU A 93 -7.56 -1.24 -11.32
C GLU A 93 -6.81 -2.09 -10.27
N LEU A 94 -6.96 -1.76 -8.99
CA LEU A 94 -6.29 -2.45 -7.88
C LEU A 94 -7.06 -3.64 -7.32
N SER A 95 -8.39 -3.71 -7.53
CA SER A 95 -9.25 -4.78 -7.00
C SER A 95 -8.78 -6.19 -7.35
N PRO A 96 -8.38 -6.49 -8.60
CA PRO A 96 -7.90 -7.83 -8.95
C PRO A 96 -6.65 -8.22 -8.15
N LEU A 97 -5.70 -7.29 -7.98
CA LEU A 97 -4.47 -7.52 -7.23
C LEU A 97 -4.75 -7.80 -5.75
N TYR A 98 -5.74 -7.12 -5.18
CA TYR A 98 -6.17 -7.32 -3.79
C TYR A 98 -6.91 -8.65 -3.61
N LEU A 99 -7.85 -8.98 -4.51
CA LEU A 99 -8.64 -10.21 -4.44
C LEU A 99 -7.78 -11.47 -4.62
N GLU A 100 -6.87 -11.47 -5.59
CA GLU A 100 -5.91 -12.55 -5.79
C GLU A 100 -5.12 -12.83 -4.51
N ARG A 101 -4.72 -11.75 -3.81
CA ARG A 101 -3.97 -11.87 -2.56
C ARG A 101 -4.82 -12.44 -1.42
N LEU A 102 -6.08 -12.03 -1.29
CA LEU A 102 -7.01 -12.57 -0.29
C LEU A 102 -7.26 -14.06 -0.52
N GLU A 103 -7.42 -14.47 -1.78
CA GLU A 103 -7.58 -15.87 -2.14
C GLU A 103 -6.34 -16.68 -1.74
N ASN A 104 -5.15 -16.20 -2.11
CA ASN A 104 -3.88 -16.83 -1.73
C ASN A 104 -3.72 -16.92 -0.20
N ALA A 105 -4.12 -15.89 0.55
CA ALA A 105 -4.12 -15.92 2.02
C ALA A 105 -5.03 -17.02 2.55
N THR A 106 -6.24 -17.09 2.01
CA THR A 106 -7.28 -18.02 2.41
C THR A 106 -6.87 -19.46 2.13
N GLN A 107 -6.26 -19.71 0.97
CA GLN A 107 -5.75 -21.04 0.61
C GLN A 107 -4.61 -21.47 1.54
N LYS A 108 -3.64 -20.59 1.83
CA LYS A 108 -2.56 -20.88 2.80
C LYS A 108 -3.12 -21.22 4.17
N GLY A 109 -4.04 -20.42 4.69
CA GLY A 109 -4.69 -20.68 5.99
C GLY A 109 -5.45 -22.02 6.03
N ARG A 110 -6.10 -22.41 4.92
CA ARG A 110 -6.74 -23.73 4.81
C ARG A 110 -5.72 -24.87 4.84
N GLN A 111 -4.56 -24.71 4.19
CA GLN A 111 -3.50 -25.73 4.19
C GLN A 111 -2.86 -25.88 5.58
N GLU A 112 -2.55 -24.75 6.23
CA GLU A 112 -2.00 -24.73 7.59
C GLU A 112 -2.96 -25.38 8.59
N GLY A 113 -4.26 -25.07 8.50
CA GLY A 113 -5.29 -25.71 9.33
C GLY A 113 -5.35 -27.23 9.15
N LYS A 114 -5.26 -27.72 7.91
CA LYS A 114 -5.21 -29.17 7.64
C LYS A 114 -3.95 -29.82 8.21
N TYR A 115 -2.79 -29.16 8.07
CA TYR A 115 -1.52 -29.65 8.60
C TYR A 115 -1.56 -29.75 10.14
N ILE A 116 -2.02 -28.69 10.82
CA ILE A 116 -2.17 -28.67 12.28
C ILE A 116 -3.11 -29.80 12.74
N GLN A 117 -4.22 -30.03 12.03
CA GLN A 117 -5.14 -31.12 12.33
C GLN A 117 -4.48 -32.51 12.18
N SER A 118 -3.68 -32.72 11.13
CA SER A 118 -2.96 -33.99 10.95
C SER A 118 -1.93 -34.24 12.04
N VAL A 119 -1.15 -33.22 12.42
CA VAL A 119 -0.14 -33.32 13.49
C VAL A 119 -0.80 -33.58 14.84
N ALA A 120 -1.92 -32.89 15.14
CA ALA A 120 -2.68 -33.11 16.37
C ALA A 120 -3.28 -34.52 16.47
N THR A 121 -3.58 -35.16 15.33
CA THR A 121 -4.10 -36.53 15.28
C THR A 121 -2.98 -37.56 15.50
N THR A 122 -1.77 -37.30 14.98
CA THR A 122 -0.59 -38.16 15.17
C THR A 122 -0.06 -38.13 16.61
N ILE A 123 -0.22 -37.02 17.34
CA ILE A 123 0.22 -36.91 18.75
C ILE A 123 -0.77 -37.58 19.72
N LYS A 124 -2.03 -37.82 19.30
CA LYS A 124 -3.06 -38.48 20.11
C LYS A 124 -3.10 -40.01 19.96
N GLN A 125 -2.22 -40.59 19.15
CA GLN A 125 -1.99 -42.04 19.03
C GLN A 125 -0.70 -42.43 19.75
#